data_AF-A0AAN8GGV2-F1
#
_entry.id   AF-A0AAN8GGV2-F1
#
_cell.length_a   1.000
_cell.length_b   1.000
_cell.length_c   1.000
_cell.angle_alpha   90.00
_cell.angle_beta   90.00
_cell.angle_gamma   90.00
#
_symmetry.space_group_name_H-M   'P 1'
#
loop_
_entity.id
_entity.type
_entity.pdbx_description
1 polymer ?
#
loop_
_entity_poly.entity_id
_entity_poly.type
_entity_poly.pdbx_seq_one_letter_code
_entity_poly.pdbx_strand_id
1 'polypeptide(L)'
;MNNDRPFYLTLPSDSSMSWYPDNKVSTYHTHLDPPLLVDHREWEVGLSMITLPDQWQNIDHRDNTIGLRIHPWSPPSDEPEVKICQDFYSAHKIDPSHCFKGVKGDEIKGSIEMETHIKSGDYESLRHILDVLNKHLKVLWYLPPIYNHLAHKPVRLDPNNKEMTDHEKQEQDEYETREAMRQAAAQKGSFVSFKKDGTNDKVYLKINHVQALLYFDVLPKIELRLCGPIVSMLGWPGNELLVALQSIDMTGDDGQSLRYFYAHHTPNLQIQYDLFYIYTDIIEPQTVGDVKATLLDVIPSRRLYHRPARIHYLPLKYSRLSSIGLYIRNGMGKAVPFLDGKVVTQLHFRRR
;
A
#
# COMPACT_ATOMS: atom_id res chain seq x y z
N MET A 1 1.61 36.79 31.66
CA MET A 1 0.58 37.75 31.21
C MET A 1 -0.74 37.33 31.84
N ASN A 2 -1.42 38.21 32.58
CA ASN A 2 -2.74 37.93 33.14
C ASN A 2 -3.76 38.09 31.99
N ASN A 3 -3.98 37.04 31.20
CA ASN A 3 -4.90 37.08 30.07
C ASN A 3 -6.33 36.81 30.58
N ASP A 4 -7.03 37.82 31.10
CA ASP A 4 -8.45 37.68 31.44
C ASP A 4 -9.39 37.72 30.21
N ARG A 5 -8.86 38.09 29.04
CA ARG A 5 -9.61 38.19 27.78
C ARG A 5 -9.35 36.98 26.90
N PRO A 6 -10.34 36.53 26.10
CA PRO A 6 -10.10 35.51 25.10
C PRO A 6 -9.02 35.96 24.11
N PHE A 7 -8.18 35.03 23.69
CA PHE A 7 -7.04 35.32 22.82
C PHE A 7 -6.76 34.18 21.85
N TYR A 8 -6.05 34.52 20.78
CA TYR A 8 -5.62 33.56 19.77
C TYR A 8 -4.11 33.32 19.90
N LEU A 9 -3.70 32.07 19.69
CA LEU A 9 -2.31 31.67 19.66
C LEU A 9 -2.03 30.94 18.34
N THR A 10 -1.09 31.48 17.55
CA THR A 10 -0.68 30.88 16.27
C THR A 10 0.56 30.01 16.50
N LEU A 11 0.51 28.77 16.01
CA LEU A 11 1.47 27.69 16.22
C LEU A 11 1.96 27.14 14.87
N PRO A 12 2.95 27.78 14.23
CA PRO A 12 3.61 27.23 13.04
C PRO A 12 4.45 26.01 13.38
N SER A 13 4.42 24.99 12.52
CA SER A 13 5.15 23.71 12.73
C SER A 13 6.68 23.85 12.79
N ASP A 14 7.23 24.94 12.24
CA ASP A 14 8.66 25.25 12.14
C ASP A 14 9.15 26.27 13.20
N SER A 15 8.26 26.80 14.04
CA SER A 15 8.58 27.92 14.95
C SER A 15 9.52 27.59 16.11
N SER A 16 9.67 26.30 16.46
CA SER A 16 10.41 25.86 17.66
C SER A 16 11.47 24.80 17.36
N MET A 17 12.03 24.79 16.15
CA MET A 17 13.04 23.80 15.74
C MET A 17 14.31 23.81 16.60
N SER A 18 14.66 24.94 17.23
CA SER A 18 15.80 25.00 18.16
C SER A 18 15.55 24.21 19.46
N TRP A 19 14.31 24.17 19.92
CA TRP A 19 13.89 23.44 21.11
C TRP A 19 13.49 22.00 20.81
N TYR A 20 12.92 21.77 19.62
CA TYR A 20 12.42 20.48 19.16
C TYR A 20 12.96 20.18 17.75
N PRO A 21 14.24 19.77 17.61
CA PRO A 21 14.86 19.50 16.31
C PRO A 21 14.16 18.40 15.50
N ASP A 22 13.47 17.47 16.18
CA ASP A 22 12.75 16.35 15.58
C ASP A 22 11.31 16.71 15.14
N ASN A 23 10.89 17.98 15.27
CA ASN A 23 9.59 18.42 14.80
C ASN A 23 9.39 18.08 13.31
N LYS A 24 8.21 17.53 13.01
CA LYS A 24 7.75 17.23 11.65
C LYS A 24 6.50 18.03 11.34
N VAL A 25 6.22 18.25 10.06
CA VAL A 25 5.06 19.04 9.60
C VAL A 25 3.73 18.55 10.20
N SER A 26 3.54 17.22 10.29
CA SER A 26 2.34 16.59 10.87
C SER A 26 2.45 16.22 12.36
N THR A 27 3.60 16.45 13.01
CA THR A 27 3.81 16.15 14.43
C THR A 27 4.86 17.11 14.98
N TYR A 28 4.41 18.14 15.69
CA TYR A 28 5.29 19.19 16.15
C TYR A 28 4.89 19.71 17.53
N HIS A 29 5.86 20.29 18.23
CA HIS A 29 5.67 21.00 19.48
C HIS A 29 6.10 22.45 19.30
N THR A 30 5.34 23.37 19.88
CA THR A 30 5.68 24.79 19.96
C THR A 30 6.04 25.14 21.38
N HIS A 31 7.25 25.65 21.59
CA HIS A 31 7.73 26.11 22.89
C HIS A 31 7.10 27.47 23.23
N LEU A 32 6.68 27.64 24.49
CA LEU A 32 6.09 28.88 25.00
C LEU A 32 6.97 29.47 26.10
N ASP A 33 7.59 30.62 25.81
CA ASP A 33 8.36 31.40 26.77
C ASP A 33 7.89 32.87 26.78
N PRO A 34 7.31 33.38 27.88
CA PRO A 34 7.02 32.66 29.12
C PRO A 34 5.87 31.64 28.96
N PRO A 35 5.78 30.62 29.83
CA PRO A 35 4.66 29.68 29.83
C PRO A 35 3.32 30.38 29.97
N LEU A 36 2.32 29.87 29.24
CA LEU A 36 0.96 30.38 29.31
C LEU A 36 0.28 29.88 30.59
N LEU A 37 -0.27 30.81 31.37
CA LEU A 37 -1.02 30.53 32.59
C LEU A 37 -2.51 30.72 32.32
N VAL A 38 -3.25 29.61 32.24
CA VAL A 38 -4.68 29.56 31.93
C VAL A 38 -5.32 28.52 32.83
N ASP A 39 -6.11 28.90 33.83
CA ASP A 39 -6.65 27.91 34.78
C ASP A 39 -7.53 26.88 34.05
N HIS A 40 -7.10 25.62 34.02
CA HIS A 40 -7.78 24.55 33.29
C HIS A 40 -9.25 24.34 33.70
N ARG A 41 -9.62 24.76 34.91
CA ARG A 41 -11.01 24.71 35.41
C ARG A 41 -11.90 25.78 34.79
N GLU A 42 -11.34 26.93 34.48
CA GLU A 42 -12.07 28.09 33.98
C GLU A 42 -11.89 28.30 32.49
N TRP A 43 -10.86 27.72 31.89
CA TRP A 43 -10.50 27.93 30.50
C TRP A 43 -10.77 26.70 29.64
N GLU A 44 -11.03 27.00 28.37
CA GLU A 44 -11.20 26.03 27.31
C GLU A 44 -10.53 26.54 26.03
N VAL A 45 -10.20 25.60 25.15
CA VAL A 45 -9.49 25.87 23.90
C VAL A 45 -10.19 25.19 22.74
N GLY A 46 -10.19 25.82 21.58
CA GLY A 46 -10.65 25.20 20.35
C GLY A 46 -9.80 25.60 19.15
N LEU A 47 -9.89 24.80 18.09
CA LEU A 47 -9.26 25.12 16.82
C LEU A 47 -9.99 26.30 16.17
N SER A 48 -9.28 27.42 15.93
CA SER A 48 -9.87 28.56 15.22
C SER A 48 -9.50 28.61 13.75
N MET A 49 -8.35 28.05 13.39
CA MET A 49 -7.87 28.00 12.01
C MET A 49 -6.77 26.93 11.90
N ILE A 50 -6.68 26.27 10.76
CA ILE A 50 -5.49 25.52 10.37
C ILE A 50 -5.25 25.67 8.87
N THR A 51 -3.99 25.86 8.50
CA THR A 51 -3.51 25.78 7.12
C THR A 51 -2.59 24.57 7.01
N LEU A 52 -2.84 23.74 5.99
CA LEU A 52 -2.11 22.53 5.68
C LEU A 52 -1.37 22.68 4.34
N PRO A 53 -0.24 21.98 4.16
CA PRO A 53 0.34 21.79 2.84
C PRO A 53 -0.60 21.04 1.90
N ASP A 54 -0.39 21.23 0.60
CA ASP A 54 -1.16 20.62 -0.49
C ASP A 54 -0.52 19.38 -1.10
N GLN A 55 0.70 19.04 -0.67
CA GLN A 55 1.43 17.87 -1.16
C GLN A 55 1.69 16.85 -0.05
N TRP A 56 1.24 15.62 -0.28
CA TRP A 56 1.49 14.45 0.56
C TRP A 56 1.54 13.18 -0.29
N GLN A 57 2.32 12.18 0.13
CA GLN A 57 2.43 10.94 -0.64
C GLN A 57 1.15 10.10 -0.53
N ASN A 58 0.52 9.78 -1.66
CA ASN A 58 -0.59 8.82 -1.68
C ASN A 58 -0.11 7.37 -1.55
N ILE A 59 1.13 7.07 -1.94
CA ILE A 59 1.76 5.76 -1.73
C ILE A 59 3.03 5.94 -0.93
N ASP A 60 3.03 5.46 0.32
CA ASP A 60 4.24 5.33 1.14
C ASP A 60 5.02 4.06 0.75
N HIS A 61 6.33 4.05 0.99
CA HIS A 61 7.23 2.90 0.78
C HIS A 61 6.90 1.75 1.73
N ARG A 62 6.29 2.08 2.86
CA ARG A 62 5.84 1.12 3.87
C ARG A 62 4.47 0.62 3.44
N ASP A 63 4.33 -0.69 3.38
CA ASP A 63 3.07 -1.42 3.24
C ASP A 63 2.57 -1.68 1.81
N ASN A 64 3.06 -0.99 0.78
CA ASN A 64 2.64 -1.26 -0.61
C ASN A 64 3.56 -2.27 -1.31
N THR A 65 3.16 -3.54 -1.34
CA THR A 65 3.90 -4.62 -2.02
C THR A 65 3.04 -5.31 -3.07
N ILE A 66 3.69 -5.82 -4.10
CA ILE A 66 3.08 -6.74 -5.06
C ILE A 66 3.95 -7.98 -5.16
N GLY A 67 3.32 -9.14 -5.18
CA GLY A 67 4.03 -10.41 -5.19
C GLY A 67 3.26 -11.52 -5.88
N LEU A 68 3.98 -12.59 -6.18
CA LEU A 68 3.45 -13.85 -6.66
C LEU A 68 3.83 -14.94 -5.65
N ARG A 69 2.84 -15.72 -5.23
CA ARG A 69 3.05 -16.96 -4.50
C ARG A 69 2.70 -18.13 -5.40
N ILE A 70 3.66 -19.01 -5.61
CA ILE A 70 3.49 -20.24 -6.39
C ILE A 70 3.51 -21.39 -5.39
N HIS A 71 2.38 -22.08 -5.31
CA HIS A 71 2.23 -23.26 -4.48
C HIS A 71 3.03 -24.42 -5.09
N PRO A 72 3.42 -25.43 -4.30
CA PRO A 72 3.90 -26.67 -4.88
C PRO A 72 2.79 -27.30 -5.74
N TRP A 73 3.19 -28.08 -6.75
CA TRP A 73 2.30 -29.03 -7.40
C TRP A 73 1.77 -29.98 -6.32
N SER A 74 0.45 -30.01 -6.04
CA SER A 74 -0.13 -30.77 -4.91
C SER A 74 0.25 -32.26 -4.87
N PRO A 75 0.16 -32.95 -3.72
CA PRO A 75 0.88 -32.81 -2.45
C PRO A 75 2.17 -33.70 -2.43
N PRO A 76 2.99 -33.67 -1.35
CA PRO A 76 4.42 -33.97 -1.39
C PRO A 76 4.76 -35.46 -1.16
N SER A 77 5.77 -35.97 -1.85
CA SER A 77 6.55 -37.13 -1.41
C SER A 77 8.03 -36.74 -1.39
N ASP A 78 8.53 -36.55 -0.17
CA ASP A 78 9.93 -36.50 0.26
C ASP A 78 11.00 -36.36 -0.84
N GLU A 79 11.57 -35.16 -1.04
CA GLU A 79 12.98 -34.99 -1.44
C GLU A 79 13.46 -33.51 -1.30
N PRO A 80 14.78 -33.25 -1.05
CA PRO A 80 15.28 -31.97 -0.53
C PRO A 80 15.83 -30.98 -1.58
N GLU A 81 15.95 -29.74 -1.10
CA GLU A 81 16.38 -28.44 -1.64
C GLU A 81 17.39 -28.35 -2.83
N VAL A 82 17.20 -27.32 -3.68
CA VAL A 82 18.16 -26.89 -4.72
C VAL A 82 18.74 -25.49 -4.44
N LYS A 83 20.05 -25.36 -4.66
CA LYS A 83 20.96 -24.23 -4.37
C LYS A 83 20.91 -23.11 -5.44
N ILE A 84 21.06 -21.84 -5.04
CA ILE A 84 20.91 -20.61 -5.87
C ILE A 84 22.23 -20.18 -6.55
N CYS A 85 22.16 -19.68 -7.81
CA CYS A 85 23.29 -19.06 -8.55
C CYS A 85 23.38 -17.53 -8.32
N GLN A 86 24.57 -17.06 -7.92
CA GLN A 86 24.87 -15.68 -7.49
C GLN A 86 25.20 -14.70 -8.64
N ASP A 87 25.35 -15.17 -9.88
CA ASP A 87 26.04 -14.40 -10.94
C ASP A 87 25.18 -13.35 -11.68
N PHE A 88 23.84 -13.45 -11.64
CA PHE A 88 22.94 -12.52 -12.36
C PHE A 88 22.75 -11.17 -11.66
N TYR A 89 22.89 -11.13 -10.34
CA TYR A 89 22.58 -9.97 -9.49
C TYR A 89 23.58 -8.81 -9.68
N SER A 90 24.85 -9.14 -9.86
CA SER A 90 25.94 -8.18 -10.07
C SER A 90 25.78 -7.37 -11.37
N ALA A 91 25.12 -7.93 -12.38
CA ALA A 91 24.97 -7.31 -13.71
C ALA A 91 23.88 -6.22 -13.77
N HIS A 92 22.86 -6.28 -12.91
CA HIS A 92 21.67 -5.41 -13.03
C HIS A 92 21.52 -4.39 -11.89
N LYS A 93 22.50 -4.28 -10.99
CA LYS A 93 22.50 -3.34 -9.85
C LYS A 93 21.24 -3.39 -8.98
N ILE A 94 20.65 -4.57 -8.83
CA ILE A 94 19.55 -4.83 -7.89
C ILE A 94 20.19 -5.44 -6.65
N ASP A 95 20.05 -4.77 -5.50
CA ASP A 95 20.52 -5.31 -4.22
C ASP A 95 19.62 -6.49 -3.80
N PRO A 96 20.14 -7.74 -3.78
CA PRO A 96 19.37 -8.92 -3.43
C PRO A 96 18.77 -8.83 -2.02
N SER A 97 19.37 -8.07 -1.11
CA SER A 97 18.90 -7.95 0.28
C SER A 97 17.54 -7.28 0.44
N HIS A 98 17.03 -6.61 -0.61
CA HIS A 98 15.72 -5.96 -0.62
C HIS A 98 14.58 -6.86 -1.13
N CYS A 99 14.89 -8.00 -1.74
CA CYS A 99 13.92 -8.96 -2.27
C CYS A 99 13.61 -10.12 -1.31
N PHE A 100 14.32 -10.20 -0.19
CA PHE A 100 14.12 -11.23 0.83
C PHE A 100 13.61 -10.61 2.13
N LYS A 101 12.30 -10.71 2.37
CA LYS A 101 11.81 -10.91 3.72
C LYS A 101 11.27 -12.32 3.80
N GLY A 102 12.03 -13.21 4.42
CA GLY A 102 11.52 -14.52 4.80
C GLY A 102 10.26 -14.32 5.64
N VAL A 103 9.16 -14.94 5.21
CA VAL A 103 7.88 -14.84 5.90
C VAL A 103 8.03 -15.54 7.26
N LYS A 104 7.90 -14.77 8.34
CA LYS A 104 7.45 -15.30 9.63
C LYS A 104 5.95 -15.51 9.53
N GLY A 105 5.51 -16.76 9.62
CA GLY A 105 4.11 -17.13 9.84
C GLY A 105 3.46 -17.85 8.65
N ASP A 106 3.10 -19.11 8.92
CA ASP A 106 2.28 -20.04 8.13
C ASP A 106 2.91 -20.63 6.85
N GLU A 107 3.81 -21.59 7.11
CA GLU A 107 4.52 -22.43 6.15
C GLU A 107 3.60 -23.46 5.47
N ILE A 108 3.17 -23.20 4.23
CA ILE A 108 2.93 -24.30 3.28
C ILE A 108 4.31 -24.72 2.76
N LYS A 109 4.85 -25.82 3.29
CA LYS A 109 6.15 -26.37 2.87
C LYS A 109 6.23 -26.45 1.33
N GLY A 110 7.24 -25.81 0.74
CA GLY A 110 7.56 -25.91 -0.69
C GLY A 110 6.99 -24.81 -1.61
N SER A 111 6.22 -23.84 -1.11
CA SER A 111 5.77 -22.70 -1.92
C SER A 111 6.89 -21.66 -2.14
N ILE A 112 6.96 -21.07 -3.33
CA ILE A 112 7.84 -19.96 -3.65
C ILE A 112 7.04 -18.66 -3.61
N GLU A 113 7.42 -17.73 -2.74
CA GLU A 113 6.85 -16.38 -2.67
C GLU A 113 7.91 -15.35 -3.05
N MET A 114 7.57 -14.45 -3.97
CA MET A 114 8.40 -13.32 -4.37
C MET A 114 7.55 -12.07 -4.31
N GLU A 115 8.05 -11.03 -3.66
CA GLU A 115 7.40 -9.72 -3.60
C GLU A 115 8.38 -8.60 -3.93
N THR A 116 7.81 -7.48 -4.36
CA THR A 116 8.54 -6.23 -4.60
C THR A 116 7.75 -5.07 -4.03
N HIS A 117 8.48 -4.12 -3.46
CA HIS A 117 7.91 -2.87 -2.99
C HIS A 117 7.59 -1.95 -4.15
N ILE A 118 6.44 -1.29 -4.07
CA ILE A 118 6.08 -0.19 -4.96
C ILE A 118 6.81 1.05 -4.46
N LYS A 119 7.38 1.85 -5.37
CA LYS A 119 8.11 3.07 -5.00
C LYS A 119 7.18 4.04 -4.28
N SER A 120 7.65 4.64 -3.19
CA SER A 120 6.96 5.78 -2.58
C SER A 120 6.88 6.94 -3.56
N GLY A 121 5.76 7.65 -3.55
CA GLY A 121 5.58 8.84 -4.38
C GLY A 121 4.16 9.38 -4.33
N ASP A 122 3.98 10.55 -4.94
CA ASP A 122 2.66 11.05 -5.29
C ASP A 122 2.33 10.58 -6.71
N TYR A 123 1.37 9.67 -6.79
CA TYR A 123 0.91 9.13 -8.06
C TYR A 123 -0.32 9.90 -8.51
N GLU A 124 -0.09 10.91 -9.35
CA GLU A 124 -1.11 11.86 -9.83
C GLU A 124 -2.17 11.24 -10.76
N SER A 125 -1.91 10.03 -11.29
CA SER A 125 -2.85 9.38 -12.20
C SER A 125 -2.93 7.88 -11.99
N LEU A 126 -4.13 7.35 -12.20
CA LEU A 126 -4.39 5.91 -12.16
C LEU A 126 -3.53 5.19 -13.20
N ARG A 127 -3.35 5.79 -14.38
CA ARG A 127 -2.51 5.24 -15.44
C ARG A 127 -1.07 4.99 -14.95
N HIS A 128 -0.48 5.95 -14.25
CA HIS A 128 0.88 5.81 -13.73
C HIS A 128 0.97 4.65 -12.73
N ILE A 129 0.00 4.51 -11.82
CA ILE A 129 -0.06 3.39 -10.87
C ILE A 129 -0.14 2.05 -11.59
N LEU A 130 -1.03 1.93 -12.58
CA LEU A 130 -1.20 0.70 -13.35
C LEU A 130 0.08 0.36 -14.13
N ASP A 131 0.77 1.35 -14.69
CA ASP A 131 2.05 1.15 -15.40
C ASP A 131 3.15 0.64 -14.45
N VAL A 132 3.24 1.20 -13.24
CA VAL A 132 4.18 0.73 -12.21
C VAL A 132 3.86 -0.70 -11.79
N LEU A 133 2.60 -1.01 -11.46
CA LEU A 133 2.17 -2.37 -11.10
C LEU A 133 2.47 -3.39 -12.19
N ASN A 134 2.15 -3.06 -13.44
CA ASN A 134 2.41 -3.92 -14.58
C ASN A 134 3.91 -4.14 -14.84
N LYS A 135 4.73 -3.11 -14.61
CA LYS A 135 6.20 -3.23 -14.68
C LYS A 135 6.73 -4.17 -13.61
N HIS A 136 6.28 -4.03 -12.36
CA HIS A 136 6.67 -4.92 -11.27
C HIS A 136 6.20 -6.35 -11.52
N LEU A 137 4.96 -6.55 -11.97
CA LEU A 137 4.46 -7.88 -12.36
C LEU A 137 5.30 -8.51 -13.44
N LYS A 138 5.62 -7.76 -14.50
CA LYS A 138 6.48 -8.23 -15.57
C LYS A 138 7.80 -8.75 -15.00
N VAL A 139 8.46 -7.99 -14.11
CA VAL A 139 9.71 -8.41 -13.48
C VAL A 139 9.52 -9.69 -12.67
N LEU A 140 8.49 -9.78 -11.82
CA LEU A 140 8.21 -10.95 -11.00
C LEU A 140 8.09 -12.23 -11.83
N TRP A 141 7.40 -12.18 -12.97
CA TRP A 141 7.25 -13.33 -13.88
C TRP A 141 8.57 -13.83 -14.49
N TYR A 142 9.58 -12.98 -14.61
CA TYR A 142 10.90 -13.33 -15.13
C TYR A 142 11.94 -13.58 -14.04
N LEU A 143 11.56 -13.52 -12.76
CA LEU A 143 12.49 -13.84 -11.68
C LEU A 143 12.87 -15.33 -11.76
N PRO A 144 14.18 -15.68 -11.69
CA PRO A 144 14.63 -17.06 -11.86
C PRO A 144 13.92 -18.08 -10.97
N PRO A 145 13.61 -17.83 -9.68
CA PRO A 145 12.87 -18.80 -8.86
C PRO A 145 11.47 -19.10 -9.43
N ILE A 146 10.73 -18.06 -9.84
CA ILE A 146 9.41 -18.20 -10.45
C ILE A 146 9.55 -18.85 -11.82
N TYR A 147 10.40 -18.30 -12.68
CA TYR A 147 10.61 -18.78 -14.02
C TYR A 147 11.06 -20.24 -14.06
N ASN A 148 12.01 -20.63 -13.20
CA ASN A 148 12.53 -21.99 -13.14
C ASN A 148 11.54 -22.96 -12.51
N HIS A 149 10.70 -22.52 -11.56
CA HIS A 149 9.67 -23.38 -10.97
C HIS A 149 8.51 -23.62 -11.93
N LEU A 150 8.13 -22.61 -12.70
CA LEU A 150 7.19 -22.76 -13.82
C LEU A 150 7.78 -23.61 -14.97
N ALA A 151 9.11 -23.56 -15.15
CA ALA A 151 9.83 -24.36 -16.14
C ALA A 151 10.30 -25.74 -15.61
N HIS A 152 10.09 -26.05 -14.32
CA HIS A 152 10.55 -27.31 -13.74
C HIS A 152 9.69 -28.46 -14.22
N LYS A 153 10.36 -29.52 -14.65
CA LYS A 153 9.80 -30.75 -15.18
C LYS A 153 9.10 -31.54 -14.07
N PRO A 154 7.88 -32.05 -14.26
CA PRO A 154 7.35 -33.09 -13.38
C PRO A 154 8.10 -34.43 -13.54
N VAL A 155 8.69 -34.73 -14.71
CA VAL A 155 9.41 -36.00 -14.95
C VAL A 155 10.59 -35.79 -15.92
N ARG A 156 11.74 -36.42 -15.65
CA ARG A 156 12.86 -36.53 -16.60
C ARG A 156 12.51 -37.62 -17.63
N LEU A 157 12.25 -37.23 -18.87
CA LEU A 157 12.37 -38.15 -20.00
C LEU A 157 13.79 -38.03 -20.55
N ASP A 158 14.56 -39.12 -20.41
CA ASP A 158 15.91 -39.25 -20.96
C ASP A 158 15.81 -39.29 -22.49
N PRO A 159 16.39 -38.31 -23.22
CA PRO A 159 16.35 -38.25 -24.67
C PRO A 159 17.08 -39.42 -25.37
N ASN A 160 17.76 -40.29 -24.63
CA ASN A 160 18.38 -41.51 -25.16
C ASN A 160 17.53 -42.77 -24.99
N ASN A 161 16.34 -42.70 -24.37
CA ASN A 161 15.49 -43.88 -24.20
C ASN A 161 14.71 -44.15 -25.49
N LYS A 162 15.09 -45.21 -26.21
CA LYS A 162 14.61 -45.49 -27.59
C LYS A 162 13.18 -46.01 -27.69
N GLU A 163 12.49 -46.24 -26.58
CA GLU A 163 11.08 -46.63 -26.57
C GLU A 163 10.35 -45.84 -25.47
N MET A 164 9.81 -44.68 -25.85
CA MET A 164 8.85 -43.98 -25.01
C MET A 164 7.49 -44.69 -25.09
N THR A 165 6.91 -44.97 -23.93
CA THR A 165 5.52 -45.41 -23.80
C THR A 165 4.57 -44.34 -24.34
N ASP A 166 3.32 -44.70 -24.66
CA ASP A 166 2.35 -43.74 -25.19
C ASP A 166 2.06 -42.60 -24.21
N HIS A 167 2.16 -42.85 -22.90
CA HIS A 167 2.08 -41.83 -21.86
C HIS A 167 3.26 -40.84 -21.93
N GLU A 168 4.49 -41.34 -22.08
CA GLU A 168 5.69 -40.50 -22.18
C GLU A 168 5.72 -39.70 -23.50
N LYS A 169 5.19 -40.26 -24.59
CA LYS A 169 5.00 -39.52 -25.86
C LYS A 169 3.98 -38.39 -25.71
N GLN A 170 2.85 -38.66 -25.04
CA GLN A 170 1.87 -37.62 -24.74
C GLN A 170 2.48 -36.50 -23.88
N GLU A 171 3.26 -36.85 -22.85
CA GLU A 171 3.97 -35.86 -22.03
C GLU A 171 5.00 -35.04 -22.80
N GLN A 172 5.72 -35.66 -23.75
CA GLN A 172 6.69 -35.00 -24.62
C GLN A 172 6.03 -34.08 -25.67
N ASP A 173 4.94 -34.50 -26.29
CA ASP A 173 4.18 -33.67 -27.24
C ASP A 173 3.53 -32.47 -26.52
N GLU A 174 3.00 -32.70 -25.32
CA GLU A 174 2.55 -31.62 -24.45
C GLU A 174 3.71 -30.67 -24.09
N TYR A 175 4.91 -31.18 -23.86
CA TYR A 175 6.10 -30.38 -23.58
C TYR A 175 6.56 -29.55 -24.79
N GLU A 176 6.65 -30.12 -25.98
CA GLU A 176 7.06 -29.39 -27.19
C GLU A 176 6.04 -28.30 -27.54
N THR A 177 4.76 -28.59 -27.32
CA THR A 177 3.67 -27.61 -27.40
C THR A 177 3.86 -26.51 -26.34
N ARG A 178 4.21 -26.85 -25.08
CA ARG A 178 4.50 -25.90 -24.01
C ARG A 178 5.72 -25.03 -24.31
N GLU A 179 6.81 -25.57 -24.85
CA GLU A 179 8.03 -24.81 -25.21
C GLU A 179 7.81 -23.89 -26.41
N ALA A 180 7.12 -24.34 -27.46
CA ALA A 180 6.79 -23.50 -28.60
C ALA A 180 5.88 -22.33 -28.19
N MET A 181 4.91 -22.59 -27.30
CA MET A 181 4.05 -21.55 -26.74
C MET A 181 4.78 -20.65 -25.73
N ARG A 182 5.75 -21.18 -24.97
CA ARG A 182 6.65 -20.44 -24.06
C ARG A 182 7.53 -19.44 -24.83
N GLN A 183 8.07 -19.84 -25.98
CA GLN A 183 8.85 -18.95 -26.85
C GLN A 183 7.98 -17.83 -27.45
N ALA A 184 6.71 -18.12 -27.77
CA ALA A 184 5.74 -17.11 -28.22
C ALA A 184 5.32 -16.13 -27.11
N ALA A 185 5.14 -16.60 -25.87
CA ALA A 185 4.81 -15.78 -24.71
C ALA A 185 5.99 -14.89 -24.24
N ALA A 186 7.22 -15.42 -24.28
CA ALA A 186 8.44 -14.67 -24.00
C ALA A 186 8.62 -13.45 -24.93
N GLN A 187 8.07 -13.50 -26.14
CA GLN A 187 8.09 -12.40 -27.10
C GLN A 187 6.99 -11.33 -26.86
N LYS A 188 5.98 -11.56 -25.99
CA LYS A 188 4.76 -10.70 -25.93
C LYS A 188 4.29 -10.17 -24.56
N GLY A 189 5.00 -10.36 -23.45
CA GLY A 189 4.75 -9.62 -22.19
C GLY A 189 4.28 -10.48 -21.00
N SER A 190 3.79 -9.83 -19.92
CA SER A 190 3.36 -10.53 -18.70
C SER A 190 2.08 -11.35 -18.91
N PHE A 191 1.92 -12.47 -18.19
CA PHE A 191 0.71 -13.32 -18.28
C PHE A 191 -0.55 -12.61 -17.78
N VAL A 192 -0.38 -11.71 -16.81
CA VAL A 192 -1.47 -10.92 -16.21
C VAL A 192 -1.10 -9.44 -16.25
N SER A 193 -2.09 -8.57 -16.43
CA SER A 193 -1.92 -7.13 -16.27
C SER A 193 -3.11 -6.46 -15.60
N PHE A 194 -2.86 -5.39 -14.85
CA PHE A 194 -3.89 -4.48 -14.40
C PHE A 194 -4.30 -3.55 -15.54
N LYS A 195 -5.60 -3.35 -15.71
CA LYS A 195 -6.22 -2.49 -16.72
C LYS A 195 -7.32 -1.66 -16.10
N LYS A 196 -7.68 -0.58 -16.80
CA LYS A 196 -8.86 0.24 -16.51
C LYS A 196 -9.90 -0.03 -17.57
N ASP A 197 -11.13 -0.25 -17.16
CA ASP A 197 -12.28 -0.34 -18.05
C ASP A 197 -12.81 1.08 -18.32
N GLY A 198 -12.89 1.44 -19.60
CA GLY A 198 -13.35 2.76 -20.01
C GLY A 198 -14.84 2.99 -19.84
N THR A 199 -15.64 1.93 -19.65
CA THR A 199 -17.10 2.01 -19.59
C THR A 199 -17.64 2.17 -18.17
N ASN A 200 -17.12 1.38 -17.22
CA ASN A 200 -17.54 1.40 -15.83
C ASN A 200 -16.54 2.09 -14.88
N ASP A 201 -15.43 2.61 -15.43
CA ASP A 201 -14.36 3.31 -14.72
C ASP A 201 -13.64 2.44 -13.65
N LYS A 202 -13.80 1.11 -13.70
CA LYS A 202 -13.20 0.18 -12.73
C LYS A 202 -11.85 -0.34 -13.16
N VAL A 203 -11.03 -0.70 -12.18
CA VAL A 203 -9.79 -1.46 -12.40
C VAL A 203 -10.13 -2.94 -12.49
N TYR A 204 -9.41 -3.68 -13.32
CA TYR A 204 -9.50 -5.13 -13.38
C TYR A 204 -8.14 -5.78 -13.68
N LEU A 205 -7.98 -7.04 -13.27
CA LEU A 205 -6.90 -7.90 -13.73
C LEU A 205 -7.34 -8.61 -15.01
N LYS A 206 -6.49 -8.56 -16.03
CA LYS A 206 -6.66 -9.23 -17.32
C LYS A 206 -5.63 -10.32 -17.49
N ILE A 207 -6.08 -11.52 -17.85
CA ILE A 207 -5.18 -12.53 -18.41
C ILE A 207 -4.91 -12.16 -19.88
N ASN A 208 -3.65 -11.90 -20.21
CA ASN A 208 -3.28 -11.23 -21.46
C ASN A 208 -3.26 -12.15 -22.69
N HIS A 209 -3.39 -13.47 -22.50
CA HIS A 209 -3.23 -14.43 -23.58
C HIS A 209 -4.14 -15.64 -23.39
N VAL A 210 -4.82 -16.07 -24.47
CA VAL A 210 -5.66 -17.28 -24.44
C VAL A 210 -4.84 -18.52 -24.09
N GLN A 211 -3.60 -18.63 -24.59
CA GLN A 211 -2.70 -19.73 -24.18
C GLN A 211 -2.26 -19.65 -22.72
N ALA A 212 -2.29 -18.47 -22.06
CA ALA A 212 -2.05 -18.39 -20.63
C ALA A 212 -3.18 -19.04 -19.83
N LEU A 213 -4.40 -19.09 -20.38
CA LEU A 213 -5.53 -19.78 -19.75
C LEU A 213 -5.28 -21.29 -19.71
N LEU A 214 -4.91 -21.87 -20.85
CA LEU A 214 -4.50 -23.28 -20.94
C LEU A 214 -3.31 -23.58 -20.03
N TYR A 215 -2.39 -22.62 -19.90
CA TYR A 215 -1.23 -22.72 -19.01
C TYR A 215 -1.65 -22.72 -17.53
N PHE A 216 -2.57 -21.84 -17.10
CA PHE A 216 -3.00 -21.78 -15.70
C PHE A 216 -3.75 -23.03 -15.22
N ASP A 217 -4.48 -23.71 -16.13
CA ASP A 217 -5.19 -24.95 -15.81
C ASP A 217 -4.23 -26.13 -15.55
N VAL A 218 -3.00 -26.05 -16.08
CA VAL A 218 -1.95 -27.09 -15.89
C VAL A 218 -0.81 -26.65 -14.98
N LEU A 219 -0.83 -25.42 -14.45
CA LEU A 219 0.20 -24.90 -13.55
C LEU A 219 -0.16 -25.18 -12.08
N PRO A 220 0.84 -25.22 -11.17
CA PRO A 220 0.53 -25.23 -9.75
C PRO A 220 -0.20 -23.94 -9.39
N LYS A 221 -0.96 -23.97 -8.29
CA LYS A 221 -1.75 -22.81 -7.87
C LYS A 221 -0.85 -21.56 -7.77
N ILE A 222 -1.23 -20.49 -8.46
CA ILE A 222 -0.51 -19.21 -8.41
C ILE A 222 -1.43 -18.16 -7.81
N GLU A 223 -0.96 -17.51 -6.76
CA GLU A 223 -1.66 -16.42 -6.11
C GLU A 223 -0.92 -15.11 -6.41
N LEU A 224 -1.64 -14.16 -6.99
CA LEU A 224 -1.24 -12.77 -7.03
C LEU A 224 -1.58 -12.13 -5.69
N ARG A 225 -0.60 -11.48 -5.08
CA ARG A 225 -0.76 -10.72 -3.84
C ARG A 225 -0.47 -9.26 -4.10
N LEU A 226 -1.39 -8.39 -3.73
CA LEU A 226 -1.18 -6.94 -3.67
C LEU A 226 -1.52 -6.50 -2.25
N CYS A 227 -0.57 -5.89 -1.57
CA CYS A 227 -0.71 -5.43 -0.20
C CYS A 227 -0.59 -3.91 -0.13
N GLY A 228 -1.15 -3.37 0.95
CA GLY A 228 -1.12 -1.97 1.28
C GLY A 228 -2.37 -1.23 0.83
N PRO A 229 -2.46 0.04 1.22
CA PRO A 229 -3.62 0.84 0.91
C PRO A 229 -3.82 1.10 -0.59
N ILE A 230 -2.84 0.79 -1.45
CA ILE A 230 -3.03 0.74 -2.90
C ILE A 230 -4.17 -0.19 -3.33
N VAL A 231 -4.46 -1.26 -2.57
CA VAL A 231 -5.59 -2.17 -2.82
C VAL A 231 -6.92 -1.40 -2.83
N SER A 232 -7.17 -0.64 -1.75
CA SER A 232 -8.34 0.24 -1.62
C SER A 232 -8.36 1.36 -2.65
N MET A 233 -7.19 1.91 -3.00
CA MET A 233 -7.07 2.96 -4.03
C MET A 233 -7.49 2.46 -5.41
N LEU A 234 -7.26 1.18 -5.72
CA LEU A 234 -7.68 0.58 -6.98
C LEU A 234 -9.15 0.11 -6.96
N GLY A 235 -9.82 0.19 -5.81
CA GLY A 235 -11.24 -0.12 -5.66
C GLY A 235 -11.56 -1.53 -5.12
N TRP A 236 -10.56 -2.29 -4.68
CA TRP A 236 -10.79 -3.53 -3.92
C TRP A 236 -10.90 -3.24 -2.42
N PRO A 237 -11.73 -3.98 -1.67
CA PRO A 237 -11.88 -3.74 -0.24
C PRO A 237 -10.62 -4.15 0.53
N GLY A 238 -10.32 -3.42 1.61
CA GLY A 238 -9.24 -3.76 2.54
C GLY A 238 -7.85 -3.31 2.08
N ASN A 239 -6.83 -3.87 2.72
CA ASN A 239 -5.40 -3.57 2.51
C ASN A 239 -4.62 -4.76 1.92
N GLU A 240 -5.31 -5.83 1.56
CA GLU A 240 -4.71 -7.02 0.98
C GLU A 240 -5.67 -7.58 -0.07
N LEU A 241 -5.13 -7.81 -1.26
CA LEU A 241 -5.77 -8.49 -2.35
C LEU A 241 -4.98 -9.77 -2.62
N LEU A 242 -5.64 -10.91 -2.43
CA LEU A 242 -5.10 -12.22 -2.77
C LEU A 242 -6.00 -12.86 -3.83
N VAL A 243 -5.46 -13.09 -5.02
CA VAL A 243 -6.20 -13.64 -6.16
C VAL A 243 -5.49 -14.89 -6.65
N ALA A 244 -6.14 -16.04 -6.54
CA ALA A 244 -5.70 -17.23 -7.26
C ALA A 244 -5.96 -17.00 -8.75
N LEU A 245 -4.90 -17.00 -9.56
CA LEU A 245 -5.02 -16.70 -10.99
C LEU A 245 -5.89 -17.71 -11.73
N GLN A 246 -5.93 -18.96 -11.22
CA GLN A 246 -6.82 -20.02 -11.69
C GLN A 246 -8.30 -19.73 -11.45
N SER A 247 -8.66 -18.96 -10.42
CA SER A 247 -10.06 -18.69 -10.06
C SER A 247 -10.63 -17.43 -10.70
N ILE A 248 -9.91 -16.77 -11.59
CA ILE A 248 -10.44 -15.60 -12.31
C ILE A 248 -11.49 -16.09 -13.31
N ASP A 249 -12.72 -15.60 -13.22
CA ASP A 249 -13.85 -16.11 -14.01
C ASP A 249 -13.79 -15.73 -15.50
N MET A 250 -14.44 -16.56 -16.33
CA MET A 250 -14.71 -16.29 -17.74
C MET A 250 -15.96 -15.44 -17.91
N THR A 251 -15.85 -14.12 -17.83
CA THR A 251 -16.96 -13.24 -18.20
C THR A 251 -16.44 -12.04 -18.99
N GLY A 252 -16.37 -12.18 -20.30
CA GLY A 252 -16.21 -11.07 -21.24
C GLY A 252 -17.38 -11.07 -22.23
N ASP A 253 -18.12 -9.96 -22.29
CA ASP A 253 -19.18 -9.71 -23.28
C ASP A 253 -18.61 -9.45 -24.69
N ASP A 254 -17.29 -9.41 -24.84
CA ASP A 254 -16.54 -9.04 -26.04
C ASP A 254 -16.30 -10.21 -27.02
N GLY A 255 -16.84 -11.40 -26.75
CA GLY A 255 -16.71 -12.57 -27.64
C GLY A 255 -15.28 -13.08 -27.82
N GLN A 256 -14.31 -12.49 -27.11
CA GLN A 256 -12.94 -12.96 -26.98
C GLN A 256 -12.75 -13.46 -25.54
N SER A 257 -12.75 -14.78 -25.35
CA SER A 257 -12.67 -15.45 -24.06
C SER A 257 -11.38 -15.11 -23.29
N LEU A 258 -11.37 -13.99 -22.55
CA LEU A 258 -10.30 -13.62 -21.63
C LEU A 258 -10.90 -13.48 -20.23
N ARG A 259 -10.21 -14.05 -19.23
CA ARG A 259 -10.62 -14.04 -17.82
C ARG A 259 -10.34 -12.66 -17.21
N TYR A 260 -11.33 -12.10 -16.50
CA TYR A 260 -11.27 -10.77 -15.88
C TYR A 260 -11.59 -10.82 -14.38
N PHE A 261 -10.83 -10.10 -13.55
CA PHE A 261 -11.15 -9.92 -12.12
C PHE A 261 -11.31 -8.44 -11.81
N TYR A 262 -12.55 -7.98 -11.63
CA TYR A 262 -12.88 -6.58 -11.44
C TYR A 262 -12.76 -6.12 -9.98
N ALA A 263 -12.35 -4.87 -9.81
CA ALA A 263 -12.48 -4.13 -8.56
C ALA A 263 -13.96 -3.91 -8.22
N HIS A 264 -14.26 -3.87 -6.92
CA HIS A 264 -15.64 -3.68 -6.46
C HIS A 264 -16.11 -2.24 -6.70
N HIS A 265 -15.19 -1.28 -6.53
CA HIS A 265 -15.45 0.15 -6.58
C HIS A 265 -14.60 0.86 -7.64
N THR A 266 -14.96 2.11 -7.95
CA THR A 266 -14.12 3.00 -8.76
C THR A 266 -12.85 3.36 -7.98
N PRO A 267 -11.70 3.45 -8.66
CA PRO A 267 -10.43 3.76 -8.02
C PRO A 267 -10.44 5.19 -7.46
N ASN A 268 -9.93 5.35 -6.24
CA ASN A 268 -9.79 6.65 -5.57
C ASN A 268 -8.37 6.77 -4.99
N LEU A 269 -7.54 7.57 -5.66
CA LEU A 269 -6.13 7.75 -5.31
C LEU A 269 -5.91 8.65 -4.07
N GLN A 270 -6.99 9.20 -3.50
CA GLN A 270 -6.96 10.02 -2.29
C GLN A 270 -7.60 9.33 -1.09
N ILE A 271 -8.08 8.08 -1.24
CA ILE A 271 -8.90 7.39 -0.23
C ILE A 271 -8.24 7.30 1.16
N GLN A 272 -6.90 7.27 1.21
CA GLN A 272 -6.13 7.21 2.46
C GLN A 272 -6.25 8.46 3.33
N TYR A 273 -6.68 9.59 2.77
CA TYR A 273 -6.65 10.88 3.42
C TYR A 273 -8.01 11.57 3.48
N ASP A 274 -9.15 10.89 3.33
CA ASP A 274 -10.46 11.57 3.30
C ASP A 274 -10.65 12.57 4.46
N LEU A 275 -10.24 12.18 5.67
CA LEU A 275 -10.23 13.00 6.87
C LEU A 275 -8.84 13.06 7.52
N PHE A 276 -8.50 14.26 8.01
CA PHE A 276 -7.40 14.49 8.94
C PHE A 276 -7.94 14.72 10.34
N TYR A 277 -7.38 13.99 11.29
CA TYR A 277 -7.69 14.05 12.70
C TYR A 277 -6.61 14.88 13.39
N ILE A 278 -7.00 16.00 13.98
CA ILE A 278 -6.11 16.94 14.65
C ILE A 278 -6.16 16.65 16.14
N TYR A 279 -5.03 16.24 16.72
CA TYR A 279 -4.89 16.00 18.15
C TYR A 279 -3.99 17.05 18.78
N THR A 280 -4.20 17.30 20.06
CA THR A 280 -3.29 18.11 20.88
C THR A 280 -3.10 17.49 22.25
N ASP A 281 -2.00 17.76 22.93
CA ASP A 281 -1.68 17.22 24.25
C ASP A 281 -2.21 18.06 25.43
N ILE A 282 -2.79 19.23 25.13
CA ILE A 282 -3.22 20.22 26.15
C ILE A 282 -4.68 20.12 26.58
N ILE A 283 -5.49 19.25 25.97
CA ILE A 283 -6.91 19.06 26.30
C ILE A 283 -7.14 17.78 27.08
N GLU A 284 -8.22 17.75 27.88
CA GLU A 284 -8.63 16.51 28.54
C GLU A 284 -9.10 15.48 27.50
N PRO A 285 -8.83 14.17 27.69
CA PRO A 285 -9.31 13.13 26.79
C PRO A 285 -10.84 13.11 26.67
N GLN A 286 -11.33 13.26 25.45
CA GLN A 286 -12.75 13.21 25.11
C GLN A 286 -13.15 11.79 24.67
N THR A 287 -14.43 11.45 24.80
CA THR A 287 -14.95 10.19 24.23
C THR A 287 -15.07 10.34 22.72
N VAL A 288 -14.33 9.51 21.97
CA VAL A 288 -14.37 9.44 20.51
C VAL A 288 -14.61 8.00 20.12
N GLY A 289 -15.85 7.67 19.74
CA GLY A 289 -16.25 6.28 19.52
C GLY A 289 -16.09 5.44 20.79
N ASP A 290 -15.29 4.39 20.70
CA ASP A 290 -14.94 3.45 21.78
C ASP A 290 -13.65 3.82 22.54
N VAL A 291 -12.96 4.90 22.17
CA VAL A 291 -11.67 5.30 22.75
C VAL A 291 -11.74 6.69 23.40
N LYS A 292 -10.91 6.90 24.43
CA LYS A 292 -10.62 8.24 24.98
C LYS A 292 -9.42 8.85 24.26
N ALA A 293 -9.63 9.99 23.60
CA ALA A 293 -8.59 10.63 22.81
C ALA A 293 -8.58 12.16 22.99
N THR A 294 -7.42 12.78 22.82
CA THR A 294 -7.27 14.24 22.85
C THR A 294 -7.48 14.83 21.45
N LEU A 295 -8.60 14.45 20.82
CA LEU A 295 -9.00 14.91 19.50
C LEU A 295 -9.53 16.34 19.60
N LEU A 296 -8.89 17.26 18.90
CA LEU A 296 -9.23 18.67 18.84
C LEU A 296 -10.26 18.95 17.74
N ASP A 297 -10.03 18.44 16.53
CA ASP A 297 -10.94 18.62 15.39
C ASP A 297 -10.74 17.54 14.31
N VAL A 298 -11.70 17.44 13.38
CA VAL A 298 -11.65 16.56 12.20
C VAL A 298 -11.91 17.40 10.95
N ILE A 299 -10.94 17.41 10.03
CA ILE A 299 -10.99 18.25 8.82
C ILE A 299 -10.89 17.39 7.55
N PRO A 300 -11.69 17.66 6.50
CA PRO A 300 -11.51 16.98 5.22
C PRO A 300 -10.15 17.35 4.59
N SER A 301 -9.40 16.37 4.07
CA SER A 301 -8.06 16.66 3.49
C SER A 301 -8.07 17.59 2.30
N ARG A 302 -9.15 17.58 1.52
CA ARG A 302 -9.36 18.52 0.41
C ARG A 302 -9.39 20.00 0.83
N ARG A 303 -9.45 20.29 2.13
CA ARG A 303 -9.39 21.66 2.68
C ARG A 303 -8.00 21.96 3.21
N LEU A 304 -7.18 22.56 2.35
CA LEU A 304 -5.86 23.09 2.70
C LEU A 304 -5.94 24.24 3.69
N TYR A 305 -7.04 25.00 3.66
CA TYR A 305 -7.35 26.01 4.64
C TYR A 305 -8.68 25.66 5.32
N HIS A 306 -8.66 25.55 6.64
CA HIS A 306 -9.84 25.26 7.43
C HIS A 306 -10.02 26.31 8.52
N ARG A 307 -11.19 26.95 8.50
CA ARG A 307 -11.69 27.82 9.56
C ARG A 307 -13.08 27.31 9.94
N PRO A 308 -13.27 26.72 11.13
CA PRO A 308 -14.56 26.16 11.50
C PRO A 308 -15.59 27.28 11.63
N ALA A 309 -16.80 27.05 11.11
CA ALA A 309 -17.91 27.99 11.25
C ALA A 309 -18.30 28.19 12.72
N ARG A 310 -18.07 27.17 13.55
CA ARG A 310 -18.27 27.19 14.99
C ARG A 310 -17.12 26.46 15.66
N ILE A 311 -16.37 27.17 16.50
CA ILE A 311 -15.24 26.59 17.24
C ILE A 311 -15.80 25.65 18.32
N HIS A 312 -15.34 24.41 18.30
CA HIS A 312 -15.62 23.44 19.35
C HIS A 312 -14.58 23.63 20.46
N TYR A 313 -15.03 24.11 21.63
CA TYR A 313 -14.14 24.34 22.76
C TYR A 313 -14.10 23.11 23.66
N LEU A 314 -12.89 22.77 24.09
CA LEU A 314 -12.60 21.60 24.88
C LEU A 314 -11.88 22.00 26.17
N PRO A 315 -12.15 21.28 27.26
CA PRO A 315 -11.50 21.53 28.54
C PRO A 315 -9.99 21.33 28.44
N LEU A 316 -9.24 22.27 29.03
CA LEU A 316 -7.79 22.14 29.15
C LEU A 316 -7.41 21.07 30.17
N LYS A 317 -6.27 20.42 29.95
CA LYS A 317 -5.69 19.42 30.85
C LYS A 317 -4.78 20.03 31.92
N TYR A 318 -4.15 21.18 31.63
CA TYR A 318 -3.12 21.77 32.49
C TYR A 318 -3.34 23.28 32.65
N SER A 319 -3.04 23.83 33.84
CA SER A 319 -3.11 25.29 34.07
C SER A 319 -1.88 26.08 33.59
N ARG A 320 -0.77 25.38 33.33
CA ARG A 320 0.50 25.97 32.91
C ARG A 320 1.00 25.24 31.68
N LEU A 321 1.08 25.94 30.55
CA LEU A 321 1.51 25.40 29.27
C LEU A 321 2.85 26.02 28.88
N SER A 322 3.94 25.23 28.97
CA SER A 322 5.27 25.62 28.45
C SER A 322 5.53 25.09 27.04
N SER A 323 4.69 24.18 26.57
CA SER A 323 4.73 23.61 25.23
C SER A 323 3.32 23.20 24.82
N ILE A 324 3.05 23.21 23.52
CA ILE A 324 1.81 22.71 22.92
C ILE A 324 2.20 21.76 21.80
N GLY A 325 1.82 20.48 21.93
CA GLY A 325 1.95 19.46 20.90
C GLY A 325 0.74 19.42 19.98
N LEU A 326 0.98 19.28 18.68
CA LEU A 326 -0.04 19.07 17.65
C LEU A 326 0.32 17.85 16.80
N TYR A 327 -0.67 16.99 16.56
CA TYR A 327 -0.52 15.74 15.81
C TYR A 327 -1.63 15.61 14.77
N ILE A 328 -1.24 15.49 13.50
CA ILE A 328 -2.15 15.39 12.36
C ILE A 328 -2.10 13.96 11.84
N ARG A 329 -3.20 13.24 11.98
CA ARG A 329 -3.30 11.82 11.62
C ARG A 329 -4.30 11.59 10.50
N ASN A 330 -4.08 10.56 9.68
CA ASN A 330 -5.05 10.07 8.73
C ASN A 330 -6.07 9.13 9.40
N GLY A 331 -7.03 8.60 8.63
CA GLY A 331 -8.06 7.66 9.12
C GLY A 331 -7.51 6.34 9.68
N MET A 332 -6.23 6.02 9.44
CA MET A 332 -5.56 4.85 10.01
C MET A 332 -4.79 5.18 11.31
N GLY A 333 -4.87 6.41 11.82
CA GLY A 333 -4.12 6.87 12.98
C GLY A 333 -2.63 7.12 12.70
N LYS A 334 -2.17 7.03 11.45
CA LYS A 334 -0.78 7.30 11.06
C LYS A 334 -0.56 8.80 10.83
N ALA A 335 0.68 9.27 11.05
CA ALA A 335 1.03 10.65 10.74
C ALA A 335 0.87 10.93 9.25
N VAL A 336 0.31 12.08 8.88
CA VAL A 336 0.19 12.47 7.47
C VAL A 336 1.59 12.78 6.91
N PRO A 337 2.01 12.16 5.80
CA PRO A 337 3.35 12.36 5.24
C PRO A 337 3.35 13.56 4.28
N PHE A 338 3.22 14.77 4.84
CA PHE A 338 3.40 16.00 4.07
C PHE A 338 4.82 16.04 3.48
N LEU A 339 4.92 16.39 2.20
CA LEU A 339 6.18 16.38 1.45
C LEU A 339 7.01 17.65 1.69
N ASP A 340 6.34 18.79 1.69
CA ASP A 340 6.94 20.11 1.85
C ASP A 340 5.92 21.09 2.45
N GLY A 341 6.35 22.31 2.75
CA GLY A 341 5.54 23.35 3.34
C GLY A 341 5.48 23.26 4.87
N LYS A 342 4.50 23.94 5.44
CA LYS A 342 4.31 23.98 6.89
C LYS A 342 2.85 24.01 7.26
N VAL A 343 2.58 23.51 8.46
CA VAL A 343 1.27 23.65 9.08
C VAL A 343 1.27 24.92 9.93
N VAL A 344 0.21 25.71 9.80
CA VAL A 344 -0.03 26.85 10.68
C VAL A 344 -1.37 26.62 11.37
N THR A 345 -1.31 26.31 12.66
CA THR A 345 -2.50 26.12 13.49
C THR A 345 -2.74 27.37 14.31
N GLN A 346 -3.99 27.81 14.46
CA GLN A 346 -4.38 28.84 15.42
C GLN A 346 -5.37 28.24 16.40
N LEU A 347 -5.06 28.39 17.68
CA LEU A 347 -5.93 28.01 18.78
C LEU A 347 -6.58 29.25 19.36
N HIS A 348 -7.84 29.15 19.75
CA HIS A 348 -8.55 30.19 20.47
C HIS A 348 -8.83 29.73 21.90
N PHE A 349 -8.35 30.50 22.86
CA PHE A 349 -8.54 30.28 24.29
C PHE A 349 -9.60 31.24 24.81
N ARG A 350 -10.56 30.72 25.60
CA ARG A 350 -11.56 31.53 26.28
C ARG A 350 -11.90 30.97 27.66
N ARG A 351 -12.53 31.80 28.49
CA ARG A 351 -13.16 31.36 29.74
C ARG A 351 -14.49 30.67 29.44
N ARG A 352 -14.84 29.67 30.25
CA ARG A 352 -16.09 28.91 30.20
C ARG A 352 -17.31 29.73 30.61
#